data_AF-A0A846P6T6-F1
#
_entry.id   AF-A0A846P6T6-F1
#
_cell.length_a   1.000
_cell.length_b   1.000
_cell.length_c   1.000
_cell.angle_alpha   90.00
_cell.angle_beta   90.00
_cell.angle_gamma   90.00
#
_symmetry.space_group_name_H-M   'P 1'
#
loop_
_entity.id
_entity.type
_entity.pdbx_description
1 polymer ?
#
loop_
_entity_poly.entity_id
_entity_poly.type
_entity_poly.pdbx_seq_one_letter_code
_entity_poly.pdbx_strand_id
1 'polypeptide(L)'
;MKKASANGAIQNIIDEMQAATAAVKCHKCGCFHGALSELTEALPSIPSEAREIIQPVIETGKKHRIPEEYDCIGCPVCWPANALNFAAEAFAHIEFGGDSCPTEMPAREHSWPPLPGDFTVLDRAGHVAVCALTSKGLVEGVVEARPSGVAIVGTLYTENLGIERIITNVLSNPNITTLLICGADSEQRIGHLPGQTFLSLFEHGIDERGRIIDAKGRRPLIKNITHDTIETFRKEVRILDRIGEEDVSGLVEALAGISADQEPRRAERRTHDVPREIHAQPVERLVLDPKGYFVVFPDREQQSILIEHYLNDGTLAHVFTGERADDLYATVIAHELVSRLDHAAYLGKELVRTEQALRTGEPYIQDRAPEPSCCASAGCTGNHKRES
;
A
#
# COMPACT_ATOMS: atom_id res chain seq x y z
N MET A 1 15.17 -45.59 -5.01
CA MET A 1 15.74 -44.24 -5.20
C MET A 1 15.20 -43.18 -4.21
N LYS A 2 13.98 -43.31 -3.64
CA LYS A 2 13.44 -42.31 -2.67
C LYS A 2 14.14 -42.22 -1.30
N LYS A 3 14.74 -43.30 -0.77
CA LYS A 3 15.46 -43.27 0.53
C LYS A 3 16.79 -42.50 0.50
N ALA A 4 17.44 -42.37 -0.66
CA ALA A 4 18.72 -41.68 -0.78
C ALA A 4 18.58 -40.14 -0.78
N SER A 5 17.47 -39.60 -1.29
CA SER A 5 17.23 -38.15 -1.28
C SER A 5 16.75 -37.63 0.08
N ALA A 6 16.02 -38.45 0.86
CA ALA A 6 15.60 -38.09 2.22
C ALA A 6 16.79 -37.94 3.19
N ASN A 7 17.81 -38.80 3.09
CA ASN A 7 19.02 -38.70 3.91
C ASN A 7 19.87 -37.46 3.55
N GLY A 8 19.91 -37.07 2.27
CA GLY A 8 20.63 -35.86 1.85
C GLY A 8 19.97 -34.58 2.37
N ALA A 9 18.64 -34.51 2.31
CA ALA A 9 17.90 -33.35 2.82
C ALA A 9 18.03 -33.20 4.34
N ILE A 10 18.00 -34.30 5.11
CA ILE A 10 18.25 -34.26 6.56
C ILE A 10 19.66 -33.74 6.87
N GLN A 11 20.67 -34.15 6.11
CA GLN A 11 22.03 -33.64 6.30
C GLN A 11 22.13 -32.15 6.02
N ASN A 12 21.47 -31.66 4.98
CA ASN A 12 21.46 -30.23 4.66
C ASN A 12 20.82 -29.39 5.78
N ILE A 13 19.73 -29.87 6.41
CA ILE A 13 19.13 -29.19 7.59
C ILE A 13 20.16 -29.04 8.71
N ILE A 14 20.94 -30.10 8.98
CA ILE A 14 21.96 -30.11 10.03
C ILE A 14 23.05 -29.10 9.72
N ASP A 15 23.60 -29.15 8.50
CA ASP A 15 24.72 -28.31 8.09
C ASP A 15 24.35 -26.82 8.16
N GLU A 16 23.15 -26.47 7.69
CA GLU A 16 22.64 -25.09 7.74
C GLU A 16 22.38 -24.63 9.19
N MET A 17 21.79 -25.48 10.05
CA MET A 17 21.55 -25.12 11.45
C MET A 17 22.85 -25.00 12.27
N GLN A 18 23.86 -25.81 11.95
CA GLN A 18 25.19 -25.70 12.55
C GLN A 18 25.91 -24.42 12.09
N ALA A 19 25.82 -24.08 10.80
CA ALA A 19 26.35 -22.84 10.26
C ALA A 19 25.67 -21.61 10.88
N ALA A 20 24.35 -21.64 11.04
CA ALA A 20 23.60 -20.61 11.74
C ALA A 20 24.04 -20.47 13.20
N THR A 21 24.21 -21.59 13.91
CA THR A 21 24.64 -21.59 15.32
C THR A 21 26.06 -21.07 15.50
N ALA A 22 26.97 -21.35 14.56
CA ALA A 22 28.35 -20.86 14.61
C ALA A 22 28.46 -19.36 14.28
N ALA A 23 27.46 -18.79 13.60
CA ALA A 23 27.50 -17.41 13.16
C ALA A 23 26.90 -16.46 14.21
N VAL A 24 27.74 -15.62 14.83
CA VAL A 24 27.31 -14.63 15.84
C VAL A 24 26.21 -13.69 15.32
N LYS A 25 26.21 -13.37 14.03
CA LYS A 25 25.15 -12.55 13.41
C LYS A 25 23.75 -13.18 13.53
N CYS A 26 23.65 -14.50 13.64
CA CYS A 26 22.38 -15.20 13.73
C CYS A 26 21.81 -15.22 15.15
N HIS A 27 22.66 -15.10 16.19
CA HIS A 27 22.25 -15.26 17.59
C HIS A 27 21.16 -14.28 18.07
N LYS A 28 21.04 -13.14 17.39
CA LYS A 28 20.07 -12.05 17.66
C LYS A 28 19.06 -11.81 16.53
N CYS A 29 19.03 -12.70 15.53
CA CYS A 29 18.26 -12.54 14.31
C CYS A 29 16.93 -13.28 14.41
N GLY A 30 15.82 -12.63 14.05
CA GLY A 30 14.48 -13.22 14.01
C GLY A 30 14.40 -14.47 13.14
N CYS A 31 15.08 -14.51 11.98
CA CYS A 31 15.14 -15.74 11.15
C CYS A 31 15.71 -16.96 11.89
N PHE A 32 16.70 -16.77 12.78
CA PHE A 32 17.27 -17.88 13.55
C PHE A 32 16.37 -18.29 14.71
N HIS A 33 15.71 -17.32 15.35
CA HIS A 33 14.72 -17.60 16.40
C HIS A 33 13.50 -18.34 15.86
N GLY A 34 12.96 -17.87 14.73
CA GLY A 34 11.86 -18.49 14.01
C GLY A 34 12.17 -19.92 13.61
N ALA A 35 13.30 -20.14 12.91
CA ALA A 35 13.72 -21.48 12.51
C ALA A 35 13.87 -22.44 13.70
N LEU A 36 14.42 -21.99 14.84
CA LEU A 36 14.49 -22.81 16.05
C LEU A 36 13.12 -23.12 16.64
N SER A 37 12.18 -22.18 16.61
CA SER A 37 10.81 -22.37 17.11
C SER A 37 10.06 -23.38 16.24
N GLU A 38 10.01 -23.13 14.93
CA GLU A 38 9.28 -23.97 13.97
C GLU A 38 9.83 -25.39 13.93
N LEU A 39 11.15 -25.57 13.87
CA LEU A 39 11.74 -26.90 13.91
C LEU A 39 11.44 -27.62 15.23
N THR A 40 11.35 -26.88 16.35
CA THR A 40 10.96 -27.46 17.65
C THR A 40 9.50 -27.92 17.64
N GLU A 41 8.59 -27.10 17.11
CA GLU A 41 7.17 -27.41 16.99
C GLU A 41 6.90 -28.57 16.03
N ALA A 42 7.73 -28.71 14.99
CA ALA A 42 7.68 -29.81 14.04
C ALA A 42 8.21 -31.14 14.59
N LEU A 43 9.05 -31.14 15.64
CA LEU A 43 9.67 -32.37 16.18
C LEU A 43 8.68 -33.53 16.37
N PRO A 44 7.49 -33.35 16.99
CA PRO A 44 6.51 -34.43 17.20
C PRO A 44 6.00 -35.08 15.92
N SER A 45 6.05 -34.37 14.79
CA SER A 45 5.55 -34.82 13.47
C SER A 45 6.68 -35.35 12.56
N ILE A 46 7.94 -35.17 12.94
CA ILE A 46 9.12 -35.70 12.25
C ILE A 46 9.31 -37.19 12.61
N PRO A 47 9.61 -38.09 11.64
CA PRO A 47 9.92 -39.50 11.90
C PRO A 47 11.02 -39.69 12.96
N SER A 48 10.90 -40.72 13.80
CA SER A 48 11.80 -41.01 14.93
C SER A 48 13.28 -40.97 14.56
N GLU A 49 13.65 -41.58 13.43
CA GLU A 49 15.04 -41.70 12.96
C GLU A 49 15.63 -40.35 12.57
N ALA A 50 14.82 -39.42 12.04
CA ALA A 50 15.26 -38.07 11.69
C ALA A 50 15.25 -37.15 12.92
N ARG A 51 14.28 -37.34 13.82
CA ARG A 51 14.14 -36.58 15.07
C ARG A 51 15.36 -36.74 15.97
N GLU A 52 15.85 -37.96 16.15
CA GLU A 52 17.04 -38.25 16.97
C GLU A 52 18.29 -37.50 16.49
N ILE A 53 18.35 -37.17 15.20
CA ILE A 53 19.49 -36.50 14.57
C ILE A 53 19.32 -34.98 14.59
N ILE A 54 18.12 -34.46 14.32
CA ILE A 54 17.84 -33.02 14.21
C ILE A 54 17.72 -32.36 15.59
N GLN A 55 17.13 -33.05 16.58
CA GLN A 55 16.86 -32.51 17.91
C GLN A 55 18.11 -31.98 18.63
N PRO A 56 19.27 -32.67 18.66
CA PRO A 56 20.48 -32.13 19.29
C PRO A 56 20.97 -30.81 18.69
N VAL A 57 20.76 -30.61 17.38
CA VAL A 57 21.21 -29.41 16.66
C VAL A 57 20.33 -28.21 17.04
N ILE A 58 19.01 -28.39 17.11
CA ILE A 58 18.07 -27.38 17.59
C ILE A 58 18.40 -26.97 19.03
N GLU A 59 18.61 -27.94 19.92
CA GLU A 59 18.92 -27.66 21.33
C GLU A 59 20.27 -26.95 21.50
N THR A 60 21.23 -27.22 20.61
CA THR A 60 22.49 -26.47 20.57
C THR A 60 22.28 -25.04 20.10
N GLY A 61 21.47 -24.82 19.05
CA GLY A 61 21.13 -23.48 18.57
C GLY A 61 20.42 -22.62 19.62
N LYS A 62 19.45 -23.19 20.35
CA LYS A 62 18.75 -22.51 21.46
C LYS A 62 19.68 -21.98 22.55
N LYS A 63 20.80 -22.67 22.84
CA LYS A 63 21.78 -22.23 23.84
C LYS A 63 22.59 -21.00 23.41
N HIS A 64 22.71 -20.77 22.11
CA HIS A 64 23.46 -19.64 21.55
C HIS A 64 22.56 -18.43 21.27
N ARG A 65 21.25 -18.58 21.54
CA ARG A 65 20.27 -17.52 21.37
C ARG A 65 20.47 -16.40 22.40
N ILE A 66 20.45 -15.16 21.93
CA ILE A 66 20.36 -13.95 22.77
C ILE A 66 19.09 -13.17 22.40
N PRO A 67 18.67 -12.14 23.16
CA PRO A 67 17.48 -11.38 22.81
C PRO A 67 17.51 -10.87 21.37
N GLU A 68 16.37 -10.94 20.70
CA GLU A 68 16.22 -10.50 19.31
C GLU A 68 16.40 -8.99 19.20
N GLU A 69 17.21 -8.55 18.24
CA GLU A 69 17.38 -7.13 17.94
C GLU A 69 16.69 -6.70 16.64
N TYR A 70 16.43 -7.63 15.73
CA TYR A 70 15.85 -7.39 14.41
C TYR A 70 15.31 -8.67 13.77
N ASP A 71 14.29 -8.52 12.92
CA ASP A 71 13.65 -9.66 12.24
C ASP A 71 14.55 -10.25 11.14
N CYS A 72 15.07 -9.40 10.22
CA CYS A 72 16.03 -9.79 9.17
C CYS A 72 16.86 -8.58 8.68
N ILE A 73 18.14 -8.80 8.42
CA ILE A 73 19.08 -7.78 7.91
C ILE A 73 19.46 -7.98 6.44
N GLY A 74 18.81 -8.91 5.72
CA GLY A 74 19.12 -9.19 4.31
C GLY A 74 20.50 -9.79 4.08
N CYS A 75 20.84 -10.85 4.83
CA CYS A 75 22.14 -11.50 4.71
C CYS A 75 22.39 -12.08 3.29
N PRO A 76 23.62 -12.01 2.75
CA PRO A 76 23.97 -12.69 1.49
C PRO A 76 23.73 -14.20 1.51
N VAL A 77 23.85 -14.82 2.69
CA VAL A 77 23.49 -16.22 2.95
C VAL A 77 22.68 -16.28 4.25
N CYS A 78 21.48 -16.84 4.19
CA CYS A 78 20.57 -17.03 5.31
C CYS A 78 20.44 -18.52 5.65
N TRP A 79 21.36 -19.03 6.47
CA TRP A 79 21.35 -20.44 6.89
C TRP A 79 20.07 -20.87 7.62
N PRO A 80 19.45 -20.06 8.50
CA PRO A 80 18.18 -20.44 9.12
C PRO A 80 17.05 -20.68 8.10
N ALA A 81 16.92 -19.81 7.10
CA ALA A 81 15.91 -19.94 6.05
C ALA A 81 16.19 -21.16 5.16
N ASN A 82 17.46 -21.41 4.81
CA ASN A 82 17.85 -22.60 4.07
C ASN A 82 17.50 -23.88 4.85
N ALA A 83 17.75 -23.91 6.17
CA ALA A 83 17.40 -25.05 7.02
C ALA A 83 15.91 -25.36 6.99
N LEU A 84 15.05 -24.33 7.04
CA LEU A 84 13.59 -24.49 6.93
C LEU A 84 13.16 -24.95 5.53
N ASN A 85 13.78 -24.41 4.47
CA ASN A 85 13.51 -24.87 3.10
C ASN A 85 13.84 -26.36 2.93
N PHE A 86 15.01 -26.80 3.42
CA PHE A 86 15.36 -28.22 3.40
C PHE A 86 14.44 -29.06 4.28
N ALA A 87 13.94 -28.52 5.40
CA ALA A 87 12.97 -29.21 6.25
C ALA A 87 11.62 -29.38 5.55
N ALA A 88 11.12 -28.36 4.86
CA ALA A 88 9.90 -28.42 4.06
C ALA A 88 10.03 -29.43 2.90
N GLU A 89 11.19 -29.49 2.24
CA GLU A 89 11.48 -30.51 1.22
C GLU A 89 11.56 -31.92 1.80
N ALA A 90 12.18 -32.09 2.97
CA ALA A 90 12.37 -33.38 3.62
C ALA A 90 11.07 -33.95 4.22
N PHE A 91 10.19 -33.07 4.72
CA PHE A 91 8.99 -33.42 5.46
C PHE A 91 7.75 -32.74 4.87
N ALA A 92 7.42 -33.08 3.61
CA ALA A 92 6.31 -32.49 2.87
C ALA A 92 4.90 -32.63 3.53
N HIS A 93 4.77 -33.45 4.58
CA HIS A 93 3.55 -33.60 5.39
C HIS A 93 3.48 -32.66 6.60
N ILE A 94 4.51 -31.85 6.83
CA ILE A 94 4.60 -30.86 7.91
C ILE A 94 4.59 -29.48 7.25
N GLU A 95 3.68 -28.63 7.70
CA GLU A 95 3.71 -27.21 7.32
C GLU A 95 4.77 -26.51 8.17
N PHE A 96 5.84 -26.05 7.52
CA PHE A 96 6.74 -25.06 8.09
C PHE A 96 6.21 -23.70 7.66
N GLY A 97 5.80 -22.88 8.63
CA GLY A 97 5.23 -21.56 8.36
C GLY A 97 6.29 -20.67 7.71
N GLY A 98 5.96 -20.01 6.61
CA GLY A 98 6.85 -19.01 5.98
C GLY A 98 7.17 -17.80 6.89
N ASP A 99 6.61 -17.76 8.11
CA ASP A 99 6.69 -16.68 9.09
C ASP A 99 8.12 -16.32 9.50
N SER A 100 9.08 -17.23 9.34
CA SER A 100 10.51 -16.99 9.64
C SER A 100 11.22 -16.09 8.61
N CYS A 101 10.63 -15.81 7.44
CA CYS A 101 11.25 -14.97 6.43
C CYS A 101 10.38 -13.71 6.17
N PRO A 102 10.84 -12.51 6.57
CA PRO A 102 10.06 -11.28 6.42
C PRO A 102 9.98 -10.78 4.95
N THR A 103 10.22 -11.66 3.98
CA THR A 103 9.85 -11.41 2.58
C THR A 103 8.37 -11.63 2.32
N GLU A 104 7.66 -12.35 3.19
CA GLU A 104 6.22 -12.15 3.26
C GLU A 104 5.98 -10.84 3.99
N MET A 105 5.54 -9.83 3.22
CA MET A 105 4.99 -8.61 3.78
C MET A 105 3.99 -9.05 4.85
N PRO A 106 4.19 -8.71 6.14
CA PRO A 106 3.22 -9.09 7.15
C PRO A 106 1.86 -8.65 6.64
N ALA A 107 0.92 -9.58 6.59
CA ALA A 107 -0.49 -9.25 6.38
C ALA A 107 -0.76 -8.05 7.28
N ARG A 108 -1.23 -6.93 6.72
CA ARG A 108 -1.32 -5.63 7.39
C ARG A 108 -2.14 -5.75 8.68
N GLU A 109 -1.50 -6.17 9.77
CA GLU A 109 -2.13 -6.23 11.07
C GLU A 109 -2.16 -4.79 11.60
N HIS A 110 -3.28 -4.16 11.22
CA HIS A 110 -3.84 -2.87 11.63
C HIS A 110 -3.91 -1.84 10.50
N SER A 111 -4.96 -2.06 9.69
CA SER A 111 -5.58 -1.28 8.60
C SER A 111 -6.08 0.12 8.99
N TRP A 112 -5.33 0.82 9.85
CA TRP A 112 -5.64 2.18 10.27
C TRP A 112 -4.55 3.16 9.84
N PRO A 113 -4.90 4.31 9.22
CA PRO A 113 -6.26 4.73 8.84
C PRO A 113 -6.84 3.90 7.68
N PRO A 114 -8.15 3.55 7.71
CA PRO A 114 -8.76 2.68 6.70
C PRO A 114 -8.97 3.38 5.35
N LEU A 115 -9.16 4.70 5.34
CA LEU A 115 -9.30 5.47 4.11
C LEU A 115 -8.02 6.24 3.82
N PRO A 116 -7.51 6.22 2.57
CA PRO A 116 -6.33 6.99 2.19
C PRO A 116 -6.61 8.49 2.22
N GLY A 117 -5.57 9.31 2.25
CA GLY A 117 -5.66 10.76 2.25
C GLY A 117 -4.29 11.42 2.28
N ASP A 118 -4.27 12.74 2.24
CA ASP A 118 -3.05 13.54 2.39
C ASP A 118 -2.78 13.78 3.88
N PHE A 119 -2.19 12.77 4.51
CA PHE A 119 -1.85 12.76 5.93
C PHE A 119 -0.59 11.95 6.20
N THR A 120 0.00 12.17 7.37
CA THR A 120 1.08 11.37 7.93
C THR A 120 0.63 10.81 9.28
N VAL A 121 0.80 9.50 9.47
CA VAL A 121 0.59 8.83 10.76
C VAL A 121 1.89 8.94 11.55
N LEU A 122 1.80 9.45 12.79
CA LEU A 122 2.94 9.61 13.68
C LEU A 122 2.97 8.52 14.76
N ASP A 123 1.84 8.30 15.43
CA ASP A 123 1.70 7.28 16.48
C ASP A 123 0.30 6.66 16.48
N ARG A 124 0.18 5.37 16.19
CA ARG A 124 -1.14 4.70 16.16
C ARG A 124 -1.81 4.65 17.55
N ALA A 125 -1.04 4.79 18.63
CA ALA A 125 -1.54 4.87 19.99
C ALA A 125 -1.86 6.30 20.45
N GLY A 126 -1.55 7.32 19.63
CA GLY A 126 -1.82 8.71 19.96
C GLY A 126 -3.32 9.02 20.12
N HIS A 127 -3.63 10.03 20.92
CA HIS A 127 -4.99 10.45 21.25
C HIS A 127 -5.44 11.75 20.56
N VAL A 128 -4.56 12.38 19.78
CA VAL A 128 -4.84 13.63 19.06
C VAL A 128 -4.71 13.44 17.55
N ALA A 129 -5.73 13.83 16.80
CA ALA A 129 -5.65 14.06 15.36
C ALA A 129 -5.47 15.56 15.08
N VAL A 130 -4.73 15.90 14.02
CA VAL A 130 -4.50 17.30 13.60
C VAL A 130 -4.94 17.48 12.14
N CYS A 131 -5.82 18.44 11.91
CA CYS A 131 -6.25 18.89 10.60
C CYS A 131 -5.69 20.29 10.34
N ALA A 132 -4.67 20.38 9.49
CA ALA A 132 -3.99 21.62 9.14
C ALA A 132 -4.64 22.39 7.96
N LEU A 133 -5.90 22.06 7.63
CA LEU A 133 -6.65 22.64 6.52
C LEU A 133 -5.81 22.70 5.23
N THR A 134 -5.61 23.87 4.64
CA THR A 134 -4.84 24.02 3.40
C THR A 134 -3.34 24.28 3.63
N SER A 135 -2.89 24.39 4.88
CA SER A 135 -1.53 24.80 5.24
C SER A 135 -0.57 23.59 5.28
N LYS A 136 -0.02 23.21 4.12
CA LYS A 136 0.94 22.08 4.02
C LYS A 136 2.19 22.24 4.89
N GLY A 137 2.71 23.46 5.01
CA GLY A 137 3.89 23.74 5.84
C GLY A 137 3.67 23.42 7.33
N LEU A 138 2.44 23.55 7.83
CA LEU A 138 2.10 23.13 9.21
C LEU A 138 2.18 21.60 9.36
N VAL A 139 1.74 20.85 8.36
CA VAL A 139 1.85 19.38 8.37
C VAL A 139 3.32 18.99 8.48
N GLU A 140 4.17 19.56 7.63
CA GLU A 140 5.62 19.30 7.64
C GLU A 140 6.25 19.64 8.99
N GLY A 141 5.93 20.81 9.55
CA GLY A 141 6.44 21.24 10.85
C GLY A 141 6.00 20.35 12.01
N VAL A 142 4.75 19.89 12.04
CA VAL A 142 4.26 18.95 13.06
C VAL A 142 4.90 17.57 12.89
N VAL A 143 5.08 17.10 11.64
CA VAL A 143 5.75 15.82 11.35
C VAL A 143 7.22 15.85 11.78
N GLU A 144 7.92 16.97 11.59
CA GLU A 144 9.31 17.14 12.01
C GLU A 144 9.42 17.19 13.54
N ALA A 145 8.55 17.95 14.20
CA ALA A 145 8.57 18.11 15.66
C ALA A 145 8.13 16.84 16.42
N ARG A 146 7.29 15.99 15.80
CA ARG A 146 6.72 14.77 16.41
C ARG A 146 6.20 14.97 17.85
N PRO A 147 5.27 15.90 18.08
CA PRO A 147 4.69 16.11 19.39
C PRO A 147 4.07 14.81 19.95
N SER A 148 4.34 14.54 21.23
CA SER A 148 3.80 13.37 21.93
C SER A 148 2.27 13.36 21.92
N GLY A 149 1.67 12.18 21.74
CA GLY A 149 0.22 12.00 21.75
C GLY A 149 -0.48 12.31 20.42
N VAL A 150 0.23 12.85 19.42
CA VAL A 150 -0.36 13.06 18.08
C VAL A 150 -0.33 11.77 17.28
N ALA A 151 -1.51 11.31 16.88
CA ALA A 151 -1.67 10.09 16.11
C ALA A 151 -1.47 10.28 14.62
N ILE A 152 -2.08 11.34 14.10
CA ILE A 152 -2.18 11.60 12.67
C ILE A 152 -2.28 13.11 12.43
N VAL A 153 -1.59 13.59 11.41
CA VAL A 153 -1.66 14.98 10.95
C VAL A 153 -1.87 15.02 9.44
N GLY A 154 -2.76 15.87 8.95
CA GLY A 154 -3.03 15.96 7.52
C GLY A 154 -3.77 17.22 7.11
N THR A 155 -4.01 17.34 5.80
CA THR A 155 -4.68 18.49 5.20
C THR A 155 -6.18 18.22 4.96
N LEU A 156 -6.93 19.30 4.79
CA LEU A 156 -8.34 19.27 4.41
C LEU A 156 -8.66 20.42 3.44
N TYR A 157 -9.04 20.05 2.22
CA TYR A 157 -9.36 21.03 1.16
C TYR A 157 -10.84 21.12 0.82
N THR A 158 -11.63 20.08 1.13
CA THR A 158 -13.03 19.96 0.68
C THR A 158 -13.97 19.88 1.88
N GLU A 159 -15.11 20.56 1.77
CA GLU A 159 -16.15 20.71 2.79
C GLU A 159 -17.17 19.54 2.81
N ASN A 160 -16.82 18.43 2.16
CA ASN A 160 -17.67 17.24 2.03
C ASN A 160 -16.84 15.95 2.19
N LEU A 161 -16.28 15.39 1.11
CA LEU A 161 -15.59 14.11 1.12
C LEU A 161 -14.38 14.10 2.08
N GLY A 162 -13.67 15.22 2.17
CA GLY A 162 -12.58 15.37 3.13
C GLY A 162 -13.04 15.25 4.59
N ILE A 163 -14.18 15.86 4.93
CA ILE A 163 -14.78 15.78 6.26
C ILE A 163 -15.22 14.34 6.57
N GLU A 164 -15.89 13.67 5.62
CA GLU A 164 -16.30 12.27 5.75
C GLU A 164 -15.11 11.34 6.04
N ARG A 165 -13.99 11.57 5.34
CA ARG A 165 -12.75 10.80 5.53
C ARG A 165 -12.14 11.04 6.90
N ILE A 166 -12.08 12.29 7.37
CA ILE A 166 -11.56 12.59 8.71
C ILE A 166 -12.41 11.91 9.77
N ILE A 167 -13.74 12.02 9.71
CA ILE A 167 -14.63 11.38 10.69
C ILE A 167 -14.43 9.86 10.70
N THR A 168 -14.44 9.24 9.52
CA THR A 168 -14.28 7.78 9.40
C THR A 168 -12.93 7.32 9.94
N ASN A 169 -11.84 8.02 9.57
CA ASN A 169 -10.50 7.67 10.03
C ASN A 169 -10.35 7.91 11.54
N VAL A 170 -10.82 9.03 12.08
CA VAL A 170 -10.73 9.32 13.52
C VAL A 170 -11.49 8.28 14.34
N LEU A 171 -12.76 8.01 14.01
CA LEU A 171 -13.58 7.05 14.77
C LEU A 171 -13.08 5.60 14.65
N SER A 172 -12.34 5.28 13.58
CA SER A 172 -11.74 3.94 13.43
C SER A 172 -10.54 3.70 14.35
N ASN A 173 -10.06 4.73 15.07
CA ASN A 173 -9.05 4.59 16.12
C ASN A 173 -9.60 5.07 17.47
N PRO A 174 -9.93 4.16 18.40
CA PRO A 174 -10.56 4.51 19.66
C PRO A 174 -9.64 5.28 20.61
N ASN A 175 -8.34 5.39 20.32
CA ASN A 175 -7.43 6.21 21.11
C ASN A 175 -7.66 7.71 20.85
N ILE A 176 -8.12 8.09 19.65
CA ILE A 176 -8.27 9.49 19.26
C ILE A 176 -9.55 10.06 19.86
N THR A 177 -9.40 10.91 20.88
CA THR A 177 -10.51 11.62 21.53
C THR A 177 -10.49 13.13 21.24
N THR A 178 -9.42 13.64 20.64
CA THR A 178 -9.30 15.07 20.32
C THR A 178 -8.91 15.26 18.86
N LEU A 179 -9.62 16.14 18.15
CA LEU A 179 -9.25 16.64 16.83
C LEU A 179 -8.96 18.15 16.93
N LEU A 180 -7.73 18.53 16.65
CA LEU A 180 -7.32 19.94 16.53
C LEU A 180 -7.43 20.38 15.07
N ILE A 181 -8.09 21.50 14.81
CA ILE A 181 -8.21 22.09 13.47
C ILE A 181 -7.46 23.42 13.44
N CYS A 182 -6.45 23.54 12.58
CA CYS A 182 -5.57 24.71 12.47
C CYS A 182 -5.24 25.05 11.01
N GLY A 183 -4.47 26.11 10.80
CA GLY A 183 -4.10 26.58 9.47
C GLY A 183 -5.16 27.45 8.82
N ALA A 184 -4.89 27.89 7.60
CA ALA A 184 -5.76 28.78 6.86
C ALA A 184 -7.02 28.04 6.37
N ASP A 185 -8.20 28.60 6.68
CA ASP A 185 -9.49 28.13 6.14
C ASP A 185 -9.72 28.71 4.75
N SER A 186 -8.92 28.22 3.80
CA SER A 186 -8.80 28.66 2.41
C SER A 186 -8.34 30.12 2.22
N GLU A 187 -7.35 30.32 1.35
CA GLU A 187 -6.88 31.66 0.95
C GLU A 187 -7.83 32.38 -0.02
N GLN A 188 -8.82 31.66 -0.57
CA GLN A 188 -9.69 32.17 -1.62
C GLN A 188 -10.99 32.71 -1.04
N ARG A 189 -11.18 34.04 -1.06
CA ARG A 189 -12.42 34.75 -0.70
C ARG A 189 -13.69 34.23 -1.40
N ILE A 190 -13.56 33.37 -2.42
CA ILE A 190 -14.62 32.69 -3.15
C ILE A 190 -14.19 31.22 -3.32
N GLY A 191 -14.63 30.31 -2.45
CA GLY A 191 -14.15 28.94 -2.46
C GLY A 191 -14.71 28.06 -1.34
N HIS A 192 -14.27 26.80 -1.32
CA HIS A 192 -14.58 25.84 -0.26
C HIS A 192 -14.13 26.39 1.10
N LEU A 193 -15.00 26.34 2.12
CA LEU A 193 -14.69 26.72 3.51
C LEU A 193 -14.69 25.46 4.40
N PRO A 194 -13.69 24.57 4.24
CA PRO A 194 -13.70 23.27 4.88
C PRO A 194 -13.68 23.36 6.42
N GLY A 195 -12.88 24.24 7.00
CA GLY A 195 -12.75 24.40 8.45
C GLY A 195 -14.05 24.87 9.08
N GLN A 196 -14.61 25.99 8.59
CA GLN A 196 -15.89 26.51 9.03
C GLN A 196 -17.03 25.50 8.85
N THR A 197 -17.04 24.79 7.72
CA THR A 197 -18.05 23.74 7.46
C THR A 197 -17.91 22.59 8.46
N PHE A 198 -16.69 22.18 8.81
CA PHE A 198 -16.46 21.15 9.82
C PHE A 198 -16.94 21.62 11.20
N LEU A 199 -16.60 22.85 11.62
CA LEU A 199 -17.09 23.41 12.87
C LEU A 199 -18.62 23.43 12.91
N SER A 200 -19.27 23.85 11.83
CA SER A 200 -20.74 23.81 11.72
C SER A 200 -21.31 22.41 11.81
N LEU A 201 -20.67 21.40 11.22
CA LEU A 201 -21.08 19.99 11.38
C LEU A 201 -20.97 19.55 12.83
N PHE A 202 -19.88 19.91 13.51
CA PHE A 202 -19.68 19.53 14.90
C PHE A 202 -20.72 20.18 15.82
N GLU A 203 -21.00 21.46 15.62
CA GLU A 203 -21.95 22.22 16.44
C GLU A 203 -23.41 21.85 16.16
N HIS A 204 -23.79 21.71 14.89
CA HIS A 204 -25.20 21.66 14.48
C HIS A 204 -25.63 20.34 13.83
N GLY A 205 -24.69 19.51 13.37
CA GLY A 205 -24.98 18.27 12.66
C GLY A 205 -25.45 18.50 11.22
N ILE A 206 -26.30 17.59 10.73
CA ILE A 206 -26.85 17.61 9.37
C ILE A 206 -28.38 17.63 9.37
N ASP A 207 -28.99 18.13 8.30
CA ASP A 207 -30.44 18.04 8.06
C ASP A 207 -30.86 16.69 7.46
N GLU A 208 -32.17 16.50 7.24
CA GLU A 208 -32.75 15.28 6.65
C GLU A 208 -32.22 14.95 5.25
N ARG A 209 -31.63 15.92 4.55
CA ARG A 209 -31.05 15.77 3.20
C ARG A 209 -29.54 15.55 3.25
N GLY A 210 -28.94 15.46 4.44
CA GLY A 210 -27.50 15.32 4.63
C GLY A 210 -26.73 16.64 4.49
N ARG A 211 -27.40 17.79 4.44
CA ARG A 211 -26.72 19.09 4.38
C ARG A 211 -26.26 19.50 5.77
N ILE A 212 -25.03 19.96 5.87
CA ILE A 212 -24.47 20.49 7.12
C ILE A 212 -25.16 21.82 7.44
N ILE A 213 -25.74 21.90 8.63
CA ILE A 213 -26.52 23.05 9.09
C ILE A 213 -25.54 24.21 9.37
N ASP A 214 -25.89 25.42 8.92
CA ASP A 214 -25.09 26.66 9.05
C ASP A 214 -23.70 26.67 8.38
N ALA A 215 -23.38 25.66 7.59
CA ALA A 215 -22.17 25.64 6.78
C ALA A 215 -22.23 26.66 5.63
N LYS A 216 -21.17 27.48 5.52
CA LYS A 216 -21.00 28.53 4.50
C LYS A 216 -20.26 28.03 3.26
N GLY A 217 -19.73 26.80 3.30
CA GLY A 217 -19.10 26.16 2.16
C GLY A 217 -20.07 26.03 0.96
N ARG A 218 -19.51 25.85 -0.24
CA ARG A 218 -20.28 25.85 -1.49
C ARG A 218 -21.19 24.62 -1.60
N ARG A 219 -20.70 23.45 -1.17
CA ARG A 219 -21.39 22.15 -1.25
C ARG A 219 -21.24 21.35 0.06
N PRO A 220 -21.82 21.81 1.18
CA PRO A 220 -21.65 21.21 2.49
C PRO A 220 -22.66 20.07 2.67
N LEU A 221 -22.42 18.96 1.98
CA LEU A 221 -23.34 17.83 1.92
C LEU A 221 -22.60 16.52 2.19
N ILE A 222 -23.08 15.77 3.17
CA ILE A 222 -22.58 14.47 3.59
C ILE A 222 -23.49 13.38 3.00
N LYS A 223 -22.89 12.38 2.36
CA LYS A 223 -23.60 11.29 1.66
C LYS A 223 -23.12 9.90 2.04
N ASN A 224 -21.85 9.76 2.46
CA ASN A 224 -21.21 8.45 2.57
C ASN A 224 -21.07 7.97 4.02
N ILE A 225 -21.48 8.77 5.01
CA ILE A 225 -21.53 8.39 6.42
C ILE A 225 -22.94 8.62 6.98
N THR A 226 -23.35 7.77 7.91
CA THR A 226 -24.70 7.82 8.49
C THR A 226 -24.84 8.96 9.51
N HIS A 227 -26.07 9.41 9.74
CA HIS A 227 -26.39 10.36 10.81
C HIS A 227 -25.87 9.86 12.18
N ASP A 228 -26.06 8.57 12.48
CA ASP A 228 -25.55 7.97 13.72
C ASP A 228 -24.03 8.05 13.84
N THR A 229 -23.29 7.86 12.74
CA THR A 229 -21.82 8.00 12.72
C THR A 229 -21.40 9.43 13.03
N ILE A 230 -22.09 10.42 12.46
CA ILE A 230 -21.85 11.84 12.73
C ILE A 230 -22.12 12.15 14.20
N GLU A 231 -23.24 11.66 14.75
CA GLU A 231 -23.57 11.86 16.16
C GLU A 231 -22.59 11.17 17.12
N THR A 232 -22.08 9.99 16.76
CA THR A 232 -20.99 9.33 17.49
C THR A 232 -19.75 10.22 17.50
N PHE A 233 -19.32 10.73 16.34
CA PHE A 233 -18.19 11.66 16.25
C PHE A 233 -18.37 12.89 17.14
N ARG A 234 -19.54 13.54 17.06
CA ARG A 234 -19.87 14.73 17.85
C ARG A 234 -19.83 14.50 19.37
N LYS A 235 -20.10 13.26 19.82
CA LYS A 235 -20.12 12.88 21.24
C LYS A 235 -18.76 12.40 21.76
N GLU A 236 -17.99 11.71 20.93
CA GLU A 236 -16.78 11.00 21.35
C GLU A 236 -15.50 11.80 21.09
N VAL A 237 -15.53 12.75 20.16
CA VAL A 237 -14.36 13.54 19.77
C VAL A 237 -14.54 15.00 20.20
N ARG A 238 -13.57 15.53 20.94
CA ARG A 238 -13.47 16.95 21.26
C ARG A 238 -12.78 17.70 20.13
N ILE A 239 -13.39 18.78 19.65
CA ILE A 239 -12.75 19.69 18.69
C ILE A 239 -12.00 20.80 19.43
N LEU A 240 -10.74 21.02 19.04
CA LEU A 240 -9.97 22.20 19.41
C LEU A 240 -9.81 23.09 18.19
N ASP A 241 -10.53 24.21 18.19
CA ASP A 241 -10.45 25.21 17.14
C ASP A 241 -9.21 26.10 17.33
N ARG A 242 -8.36 26.10 16.30
CA ARG A 242 -7.17 26.93 16.09
C ARG A 242 -7.11 27.41 14.64
N ILE A 243 -8.26 27.53 13.97
CA ILE A 243 -8.31 27.98 12.59
C ILE A 243 -7.68 29.37 12.48
N GLY A 244 -6.82 29.55 11.47
CA GLY A 244 -6.01 30.75 11.25
C GLY A 244 -4.67 30.76 11.98
N GLU A 245 -4.38 29.81 12.86
CA GLU A 245 -3.06 29.65 13.48
C GLU A 245 -2.11 28.94 12.51
N GLU A 246 -1.02 29.63 12.15
CA GLU A 246 0.02 29.14 11.22
C GLU A 246 1.42 29.06 11.84
N ASP A 247 1.55 29.37 13.14
CA ASP A 247 2.82 29.23 13.86
C ASP A 247 3.03 27.77 14.32
N VAL A 248 4.06 27.12 13.77
CA VAL A 248 4.39 25.73 14.09
C VAL A 248 4.79 25.58 15.56
N SER A 249 5.58 26.51 16.10
CA SER A 249 6.10 26.39 17.46
C SER A 249 4.97 26.47 18.50
N GLY A 250 4.11 27.48 18.40
CA GLY A 250 2.91 27.61 19.25
C GLY A 250 1.97 26.42 19.14
N LEU A 251 1.77 25.89 17.92
CA LEU A 251 0.94 24.72 17.70
C LEU A 251 1.51 23.46 18.37
N VAL A 252 2.82 23.23 18.26
CA VAL A 252 3.49 22.08 18.89
C VAL A 252 3.42 22.15 20.42
N GLU A 253 3.61 23.34 21.00
CA GLU A 253 3.43 23.56 22.44
C GLU A 253 1.99 23.27 22.88
N ALA A 254 1.00 23.75 22.11
CA ALA A 254 -0.40 23.48 22.38
C ALA A 254 -0.71 21.98 22.32
N LEU A 255 -0.20 21.27 21.31
CA LEU A 255 -0.37 19.82 21.13
C LEU A 255 0.23 19.03 22.29
N ALA A 256 1.44 19.38 22.73
CA ALA A 256 2.10 18.74 23.88
C ALA A 256 1.33 18.92 25.19
N GLY A 257 0.55 20.01 25.32
CA GLY A 257 -0.32 20.27 26.46
C GLY A 257 -1.63 19.46 26.48
N ILE A 258 -2.00 18.78 25.38
CA ILE A 258 -3.24 18.00 25.31
C ILE A 258 -3.03 16.68 26.04
N SER A 259 -3.59 16.58 27.24
CA SER A 259 -3.61 15.32 28.00
C SER A 259 -4.59 14.32 27.38
N ALA A 260 -4.24 13.03 27.43
CA ALA A 260 -5.16 11.95 27.13
C ALA A 260 -6.30 11.95 28.17
N ASP A 261 -7.53 11.73 27.72
CA ASP A 261 -8.66 11.59 28.64
C ASP A 261 -8.45 10.34 29.51
N GLN A 262 -8.64 10.47 30.83
CA GLN A 262 -8.35 9.37 31.77
C GLN A 262 -9.35 8.21 31.72
N GLU A 263 -10.51 8.41 31.10
CA GLU A 263 -11.46 7.33 30.87
C GLU A 263 -11.31 6.80 29.46
N PRO A 264 -10.76 5.57 29.27
CA PRO A 264 -10.84 4.92 27.98
C PRO A 264 -12.33 4.69 27.71
N ARG A 265 -12.93 5.54 26.86
CA ARG A 265 -14.25 5.27 26.30
C ARG A 265 -14.04 4.07 25.40
N ARG A 266 -14.20 2.89 25.99
CA ARG A 266 -14.21 1.62 25.31
C ARG A 266 -15.49 1.60 24.49
N ALA A 267 -15.50 2.35 23.39
CA ALA A 267 -16.40 2.10 22.30
C ALA A 267 -16.13 0.64 21.95
N GLU A 268 -17.10 -0.23 22.21
CA GLU A 268 -17.21 -1.50 21.49
C GLU A 268 -16.76 -1.19 20.06
N ARG A 269 -15.75 -1.90 19.53
CA ARG A 269 -15.22 -1.66 18.19
C ARG A 269 -16.39 -1.67 17.21
N ARG A 270 -16.97 -0.50 16.95
CA ARG A 270 -17.99 -0.33 15.94
C ARG A 270 -17.18 -0.22 14.67
N THR A 271 -17.17 -1.31 13.93
CA THR A 271 -16.70 -1.27 12.56
C THR A 271 -17.64 -0.32 11.84
N HIS A 272 -17.22 0.94 11.68
CA HIS A 272 -17.84 1.82 10.72
C HIS A 272 -17.74 1.14 9.35
N ASP A 273 -18.82 1.15 8.60
CA ASP A 273 -18.95 0.40 7.36
C ASP A 273 -18.04 1.03 6.29
N VAL A 274 -16.76 0.67 6.31
CA VAL A 274 -15.79 1.11 5.32
C VAL A 274 -16.07 0.31 4.04
N PRO A 275 -16.11 0.96 2.85
CA PRO A 275 -16.33 0.26 1.61
C PRO A 275 -15.37 -0.94 1.46
N ARG A 276 -15.91 -2.07 1.01
CA ARG A 276 -15.13 -3.28 0.78
C ARG A 276 -14.01 -3.01 -0.22
N GLU A 277 -12.77 -3.20 0.23
CA GLU A 277 -11.60 -3.17 -0.66
C GLU A 277 -11.67 -4.37 -1.63
N ILE A 278 -11.50 -4.09 -2.92
CA ILE A 278 -11.37 -5.11 -3.97
C ILE A 278 -9.94 -5.07 -4.46
N HIS A 279 -9.18 -6.14 -4.20
CA HIS A 279 -7.81 -6.26 -4.69
C HIS A 279 -7.81 -6.60 -6.18
N ALA A 280 -7.04 -5.83 -6.96
CA ALA A 280 -6.87 -6.03 -8.38
C ALA A 280 -6.23 -7.40 -8.66
N GLN A 281 -6.75 -8.11 -9.66
CA GLN A 281 -6.20 -9.37 -10.14
C GLN A 281 -5.32 -9.12 -11.36
N PRO A 282 -4.24 -9.91 -11.57
CA PRO A 282 -3.42 -9.81 -12.76
C PRO A 282 -4.23 -10.14 -14.03
N VAL A 283 -3.90 -9.49 -15.14
CA VAL A 283 -4.56 -9.74 -16.43
C VAL A 283 -3.99 -11.03 -17.04
N GLU A 284 -4.81 -12.07 -17.20
CA GLU A 284 -4.35 -13.41 -17.58
C GLU A 284 -4.25 -13.67 -19.09
N ARG A 285 -4.79 -12.80 -19.97
CA ARG A 285 -4.75 -13.05 -21.43
C ARG A 285 -4.90 -11.80 -22.28
N LEU A 286 -4.04 -11.68 -23.29
CA LEU A 286 -4.18 -10.71 -24.37
C LEU A 286 -5.29 -11.14 -25.34
N VAL A 287 -6.31 -10.30 -25.49
CA VAL A 287 -7.35 -10.42 -26.53
C VAL A 287 -7.25 -9.17 -27.40
N LEU A 288 -7.08 -9.33 -28.70
CA LEU A 288 -6.99 -8.21 -29.65
C LEU A 288 -8.33 -7.45 -29.73
N ASP A 289 -8.28 -6.14 -29.99
CA ASP A 289 -9.48 -5.37 -30.29
C ASP A 289 -9.95 -5.69 -31.72
N PRO A 290 -11.25 -6.00 -31.93
CA PRO A 290 -11.81 -6.19 -33.26
C PRO A 290 -11.50 -5.06 -34.25
N LYS A 291 -11.34 -3.83 -33.76
CA LYS A 291 -11.08 -2.64 -34.58
C LYS A 291 -9.60 -2.45 -34.90
N GLY A 292 -8.71 -3.29 -34.38
CA GLY A 292 -7.29 -3.26 -34.70
C GLY A 292 -6.41 -2.84 -33.53
N TYR A 293 -5.24 -2.29 -33.82
CA TYR A 293 -4.24 -1.90 -32.82
C TYR A 293 -3.63 -0.54 -33.15
N PHE A 294 -2.98 0.06 -32.15
CA PHE A 294 -2.38 1.38 -32.24
C PHE A 294 -0.87 1.32 -32.02
N VAL A 295 -0.14 2.08 -32.80
CA VAL A 295 1.29 2.34 -32.61
C VAL A 295 1.46 3.83 -32.36
N VAL A 296 2.20 4.17 -31.31
CA VAL A 296 2.35 5.55 -30.85
C VAL A 296 3.81 5.98 -30.98
N PHE A 297 4.02 7.20 -31.48
CA PHE A 297 5.34 7.77 -31.70
C PHE A 297 5.45 9.17 -31.08
N PRO A 298 6.55 9.48 -30.39
CA PRO A 298 6.90 10.86 -30.07
C PRO A 298 7.57 11.53 -31.29
N ASP A 299 6.90 12.49 -31.92
CA ASP A 299 7.51 13.36 -32.91
C ASP A 299 8.24 14.51 -32.20
N ARG A 300 9.55 14.35 -32.02
CA ARG A 300 10.39 15.34 -31.35
C ARG A 300 10.66 16.57 -32.20
N GLU A 301 10.57 16.47 -33.53
CA GLU A 301 10.80 17.62 -34.40
C GLU A 301 9.60 18.58 -34.32
N GLN A 302 8.39 18.04 -34.33
CA GLN A 302 7.16 18.83 -34.26
C GLN A 302 6.64 19.03 -32.83
N GLN A 303 7.31 18.44 -31.83
CA GLN A 303 6.86 18.45 -30.43
C GLN A 303 5.41 17.95 -30.28
N SER A 304 5.06 16.89 -31.01
CA SER A 304 3.72 16.32 -31.02
C SER A 304 3.74 14.79 -30.93
N ILE A 305 2.58 14.20 -30.65
CA ILE A 305 2.37 12.76 -30.59
C ILE A 305 1.73 12.33 -31.91
N LEU A 306 2.28 11.29 -32.52
CA LEU A 306 1.72 10.66 -33.72
C LEU A 306 1.15 9.28 -33.34
N ILE A 307 -0.06 9.00 -33.81
CA ILE A 307 -0.73 7.71 -33.63
C ILE A 307 -1.01 7.10 -34.99
N GLU A 308 -0.60 5.87 -35.16
CA GLU A 308 -1.00 5.02 -36.28
C GLU A 308 -2.00 3.99 -35.81
N HIS A 309 -3.13 3.90 -36.52
CA HIS A 309 -4.15 2.88 -36.30
C HIS A 309 -4.09 1.85 -37.42
N TYR A 310 -3.89 0.60 -37.04
CA TYR A 310 -3.80 -0.55 -37.94
C TYR A 310 -4.98 -1.48 -37.74
N LEU A 311 -5.52 -2.03 -38.83
CA LEU A 311 -6.44 -3.16 -38.76
C LEU A 311 -5.69 -4.43 -38.34
N ASN A 312 -6.43 -5.46 -37.90
CA ASN A 312 -5.83 -6.72 -37.46
C ASN A 312 -5.12 -7.51 -38.57
N ASP A 313 -5.29 -7.15 -39.83
CA ASP A 313 -4.53 -7.68 -40.97
C ASP A 313 -3.22 -6.92 -41.23
N GLY A 314 -2.91 -5.90 -40.42
CA GLY A 314 -1.70 -5.07 -40.54
C GLY A 314 -1.86 -3.88 -41.49
N THR A 315 -3.04 -3.62 -42.03
CA THR A 315 -3.29 -2.46 -42.90
C THR A 315 -3.37 -1.17 -42.08
N LEU A 316 -2.52 -0.18 -42.40
CA LEU A 316 -2.63 1.17 -41.82
C LEU A 316 -3.93 1.82 -42.30
N ALA A 317 -4.84 2.11 -41.37
CA ALA A 317 -6.15 2.68 -41.66
C ALA A 317 -6.21 4.19 -41.42
N HIS A 318 -5.62 4.66 -40.31
CA HIS A 318 -5.66 6.07 -39.93
C HIS A 318 -4.35 6.52 -39.29
N VAL A 319 -4.05 7.81 -39.43
CA VAL A 319 -2.95 8.49 -38.73
C VAL A 319 -3.50 9.75 -38.08
N PHE A 320 -3.18 9.96 -36.81
CA PHE A 320 -3.56 11.14 -36.04
C PHE A 320 -2.31 11.82 -35.49
N THR A 321 -2.37 13.14 -35.36
CA THR A 321 -1.33 13.92 -34.68
C THR A 321 -1.98 14.86 -33.67
N GLY A 322 -1.28 15.13 -32.57
CA GLY A 322 -1.76 16.04 -31.53
C GLY A 322 -0.71 16.29 -30.45
N GLU A 323 -0.78 17.45 -29.79
CA GLU A 323 0.18 17.81 -28.74
C GLU A 323 -0.15 17.19 -27.38
N ARG A 324 -1.43 16.83 -27.17
CA ARG A 324 -1.94 16.37 -25.89
C ARG A 324 -2.56 14.99 -26.00
N ALA A 325 -2.35 14.18 -24.96
CA ALA A 325 -2.90 12.82 -24.91
C ALA A 325 -4.44 12.80 -24.90
N ASP A 326 -5.07 13.77 -24.23
CA ASP A 326 -6.53 13.85 -24.06
C ASP A 326 -7.29 14.15 -25.36
N ASP A 327 -6.77 15.07 -26.16
CA ASP A 327 -7.32 15.37 -27.48
C ASP A 327 -7.28 14.13 -28.38
N LEU A 328 -6.19 13.36 -28.31
CA LEU A 328 -5.97 12.19 -29.17
C LEU A 328 -6.87 11.01 -28.82
N TYR A 329 -6.92 10.57 -27.55
CA TYR A 329 -7.81 9.46 -27.21
C TYR A 329 -9.29 9.84 -27.36
N ALA A 330 -9.67 11.11 -27.12
CA ALA A 330 -11.03 11.57 -27.37
C ALA A 330 -11.39 11.50 -28.86
N THR A 331 -10.46 11.89 -29.74
CA THR A 331 -10.61 11.78 -31.20
C THR A 331 -10.76 10.32 -31.63
N VAL A 332 -9.88 9.42 -31.17
CA VAL A 332 -9.94 7.98 -31.48
C VAL A 332 -11.29 7.36 -31.05
N ILE A 333 -11.80 7.74 -29.87
CA ILE A 333 -13.11 7.29 -29.37
C ILE A 333 -14.24 7.85 -30.24
N ALA A 334 -14.20 9.13 -30.59
CA ALA A 334 -15.22 9.77 -31.44
C ALA A 334 -15.28 9.18 -32.86
N HIS A 335 -14.14 8.74 -33.39
CA HIS A 335 -14.06 8.00 -34.65
C HIS A 335 -14.38 6.51 -34.50
N GLU A 336 -14.75 6.07 -33.30
CA GLU A 336 -15.07 4.69 -32.99
C GLU A 336 -13.98 3.70 -33.46
N LEU A 337 -12.69 3.99 -33.25
CA LEU A 337 -11.59 3.12 -33.71
C LEU A 337 -11.09 2.13 -32.66
N VAL A 338 -11.66 2.16 -31.45
CA VAL A 338 -11.43 1.21 -30.36
C VAL A 338 -12.79 0.71 -29.86
N SER A 339 -12.89 -0.57 -29.53
CA SER A 339 -14.15 -1.20 -29.09
C SER A 339 -14.06 -1.85 -27.72
N ARG A 340 -12.86 -2.19 -27.24
CA ARG A 340 -12.64 -2.76 -25.92
C ARG A 340 -12.13 -1.70 -24.93
N LEU A 341 -12.69 -1.72 -23.72
CA LEU A 341 -12.34 -0.75 -22.67
C LEU A 341 -10.91 -0.91 -22.15
N ASP A 342 -10.38 -2.14 -22.10
CA ASP A 342 -8.99 -2.43 -21.73
C ASP A 342 -8.00 -1.86 -22.77
N HIS A 343 -8.35 -1.90 -24.05
CA HIS A 343 -7.54 -1.30 -25.13
C HIS A 343 -7.61 0.21 -25.12
N ALA A 344 -8.78 0.79 -24.86
CA ALA A 344 -8.91 2.25 -24.68
C ALA A 344 -8.08 2.74 -23.48
N ALA A 345 -8.08 2.00 -22.37
CA ALA A 345 -7.25 2.30 -21.20
C ALA A 345 -5.75 2.18 -21.51
N TYR A 346 -5.34 1.13 -22.24
CA TYR A 346 -3.96 0.95 -22.68
C TYR A 346 -3.49 2.08 -23.60
N LEU A 347 -4.31 2.46 -24.58
CA LEU A 347 -4.00 3.59 -25.46
C LEU A 347 -3.80 4.88 -24.65
N GLY A 348 -4.71 5.20 -23.73
CA GLY A 348 -4.56 6.36 -22.85
C GLY A 348 -3.25 6.35 -22.06
N LYS A 349 -2.85 5.19 -21.52
CA LYS A 349 -1.58 4.98 -20.81
C LYS A 349 -0.37 5.28 -21.71
N GLU A 350 -0.34 4.71 -22.91
CA GLU A 350 0.79 4.90 -23.84
C GLU A 350 0.87 6.34 -24.36
N LEU A 351 -0.27 7.03 -24.58
CA LEU A 351 -0.29 8.43 -24.99
C LEU A 351 0.27 9.37 -23.92
N VAL A 352 -0.12 9.19 -22.66
CA VAL A 352 0.42 9.99 -21.55
C VAL A 352 1.92 9.74 -21.36
N ARG A 353 2.38 8.50 -21.48
CA ARG A 353 3.82 8.18 -21.45
C ARG A 353 4.58 8.84 -22.59
N THR A 354 4.00 8.85 -23.79
CA THR A 354 4.59 9.52 -24.96
C THR A 354 4.69 11.03 -24.74
N GLU A 355 3.61 11.65 -24.27
CA GLU A 355 3.57 13.08 -23.92
C GLU A 355 4.59 13.44 -22.84
N GLN A 356 4.76 12.59 -21.82
CA GLN A 356 5.79 12.77 -20.81
C GLN A 356 7.19 12.66 -21.40
N ALA A 357 7.45 11.66 -22.26
CA ALA A 357 8.75 11.49 -22.92
C ALA A 357 9.13 12.66 -23.86
N LEU A 358 8.13 13.32 -24.47
CA LEU A 358 8.33 14.58 -25.19
C LEU A 358 8.73 15.70 -24.23
N ARG A 359 8.03 15.84 -23.10
CA ARG A 359 8.30 16.87 -22.07
C ARG A 359 9.64 16.72 -21.35
N THR A 360 10.01 15.50 -20.98
CA THR A 360 11.22 15.21 -20.18
C THR A 360 12.45 14.93 -21.04
N GLY A 361 12.26 14.59 -22.32
CA GLY A 361 13.34 14.14 -23.20
C GLY A 361 13.74 12.67 -23.00
N GLU A 362 13.09 11.95 -22.10
CA GLU A 362 13.37 10.53 -21.83
C GLU A 362 13.03 9.64 -23.04
N PRO A 363 13.70 8.49 -23.23
CA PRO A 363 13.37 7.56 -24.29
C PRO A 363 12.00 6.95 -24.07
N TYR A 364 11.23 6.83 -25.16
CA TYR A 364 9.94 6.15 -25.16
C TYR A 364 10.05 4.84 -25.93
N ILE A 365 9.56 3.76 -25.32
CA ILE A 365 9.37 2.46 -25.94
C ILE A 365 7.97 2.01 -25.55
N GLN A 366 7.11 1.80 -26.54
CA GLN A 366 5.76 1.29 -26.33
C GLN A 366 5.83 -0.13 -25.75
N ASP A 367 5.00 -0.42 -24.75
CA ASP A 367 4.98 -1.75 -24.14
C ASP A 367 4.62 -2.82 -25.17
N ARG A 368 5.31 -3.96 -25.13
CA ARG A 368 4.89 -5.13 -25.90
C ARG A 368 3.55 -5.62 -25.38
N ALA A 369 2.67 -6.04 -26.28
CA ALA A 369 1.48 -6.75 -25.89
C ALA A 369 1.89 -8.03 -25.13
N PRO A 370 1.31 -8.34 -23.94
CA PRO A 370 1.67 -9.52 -23.19
C PRO A 370 1.43 -10.77 -24.04
N GLU A 371 2.50 -11.44 -24.45
CA GLU A 371 2.38 -12.69 -25.18
C GLU A 371 1.72 -13.73 -24.27
N PRO A 372 0.74 -14.52 -24.74
CA PRO A 372 0.27 -15.67 -23.98
C PRO A 372 1.49 -16.56 -23.70
N SER A 373 1.73 -16.85 -22.42
CA SER A 373 2.80 -17.74 -21.98
C SER A 373 2.65 -19.07 -22.73
N CYS A 374 3.50 -19.28 -23.73
CA CYS A 374 3.51 -20.53 -24.45
C CYS A 374 3.99 -21.59 -23.45
N CYS A 375 3.12 -22.56 -23.15
CA CYS A 375 3.43 -23.70 -22.30
C CYS A 375 4.78 -24.29 -22.72
N ALA A 376 5.72 -24.34 -21.77
CA ALA A 376 6.98 -25.05 -21.91
C ALA A 376 6.71 -26.56 -22.00
N SER A 377 6.32 -27.04 -23.18
CA SER A 377 6.31 -28.48 -23.46
C SER A 377 6.28 -28.74 -24.97
N ALA A 378 7.46 -28.76 -25.60
CA ALA A 378 7.81 -29.74 -26.63
C ALA A 378 9.28 -29.50 -27.03
N GLY A 379 10.10 -30.52 -26.85
CA GLY A 379 11.51 -30.47 -27.18
C GLY A 379 11.73 -30.19 -28.67
N CYS A 380 12.72 -29.32 -28.94
CA CYS A 380 13.35 -29.23 -30.23
C CYS A 380 14.86 -29.28 -30.02
N THR A 381 15.41 -30.48 -30.12
CA THR A 381 16.83 -30.72 -30.33
C THR A 381 17.24 -30.11 -31.67
N GLY A 382 17.88 -28.95 -31.64
CA GLY A 382 18.42 -28.26 -32.81
C GLY A 382 19.91 -28.02 -32.66
N ASN A 383 20.68 -29.03 -33.03
CA ASN A 383 22.13 -29.07 -33.08
C ASN A 383 22.66 -28.03 -34.08
N HIS A 384 23.38 -26.99 -33.64
CA HIS A 384 24.24 -26.21 -34.54
C HIS A 384 25.68 -26.18 -34.05
N LYS A 385 26.47 -26.91 -34.84
CA LYS A 385 27.93 -26.97 -34.85
C LYS A 385 28.54 -25.57 -34.90
N ARG A 386 29.65 -25.46 -34.16
CA ARG A 386 30.75 -24.52 -34.42
C ARG A 386 31.27 -24.74 -35.84
N GLU A 387 31.57 -23.66 -36.55
CA GLU A 387 32.68 -23.63 -37.49
C GLU A 387 33.17 -22.18 -37.66
N SER A 388 34.48 -22.04 -37.39
CA SER A 388 35.46 -21.01 -37.80
C SER A 388 35.14 -19.53 -37.68
#